data_AF-A0A182ES89-F1
#
_entry.id   AF-A0A182ES89-F1
#
_cell.length_a   1.000
_cell.length_b   1.000
_cell.length_c   1.000
_cell.angle_alpha   90.00
_cell.angle_beta   90.00
_cell.angle_gamma   90.00
#
_symmetry.space_group_name_H-M   'P 1'
#
loop_
_entity.id
_entity.type
_entity.pdbx_description
1 polymer ?
#
loop_
_entity_poly.entity_id
_entity_poly.type
_entity_poly.pdbx_seq_one_letter_code
_entity_poly.pdbx_strand_id
1 'polypeptide(L)'
;ISIAVQCLSTDFSNQKGVKGLPLHIQIDTYDENDNTDVPFHRGYCQIKVFCDKGANRKMLHETRRDEKRRLQGRKKSDGEYHEPCERSEFYHMSDLTKRAALFIGPDEYDSRYLESSLAFDPLSELEPVAKRPRASER
;
A
#
# COMPACT_ATOMS: atom_id res chain seq x y z
N ILE A 1 1.19 3.42 -16.92
CA ILE A 1 2.07 2.60 -16.06
C ILE A 1 1.20 1.74 -15.13
N SER A 2 1.61 0.52 -14.82
CA SER A 2 0.96 -0.31 -13.80
C SER A 2 1.99 -0.57 -12.70
N ILE A 3 1.60 -0.37 -11.44
CA ILE A 3 2.49 -0.47 -10.28
C ILE A 3 1.87 -1.44 -9.28
N ALA A 4 2.67 -2.38 -8.78
CA ALA A 4 2.30 -3.27 -7.68
C ALA A 4 3.19 -2.99 -6.47
N VAL A 5 2.59 -2.88 -5.28
CA VAL A 5 3.32 -2.67 -4.03
C VAL A 5 3.42 -4.00 -3.29
N GLN A 6 4.64 -4.43 -2.99
CA GLN A 6 4.94 -5.77 -2.48
C GLN A 6 5.23 -5.84 -0.98
N CYS A 7 4.87 -4.79 -0.24
CA CYS A 7 4.94 -4.76 1.22
C CYS A 7 3.57 -4.41 1.78
N LEU A 8 3.16 -5.12 2.84
CA LEU A 8 1.97 -4.79 3.60
C LEU A 8 2.25 -3.58 4.49
N SER A 9 1.23 -2.78 4.76
CA SER A 9 1.37 -1.69 5.73
C SER A 9 1.77 -2.18 7.13
N THR A 10 1.57 -3.47 7.45
CA THR A 10 1.95 -4.08 8.73
C THR A 10 3.33 -4.73 8.75
N ASP A 11 4.04 -4.83 7.63
CA ASP A 11 5.35 -5.52 7.58
C ASP A 11 6.44 -4.79 8.37
N PHE A 12 6.24 -3.51 8.64
CA PHE A 12 7.18 -2.65 9.34
C PHE A 12 6.95 -2.59 10.86
N SER A 13 6.15 -3.51 11.41
CA SER A 13 5.99 -3.68 12.85
C SER A 13 5.83 -5.15 13.23
N ASN A 14 6.63 -5.60 14.19
CA ASN A 14 6.61 -6.98 14.68
C ASN A 14 5.44 -7.27 15.65
N GLN A 15 4.71 -6.23 16.09
CA GLN A 15 3.62 -6.40 17.04
C GLN A 15 2.32 -6.76 16.30
N LYS A 16 1.73 -7.91 16.63
CA LYS A 16 0.43 -8.32 16.08
C LYS A 16 -0.68 -7.37 16.55
N GLY A 17 -1.63 -7.08 15.65
CA GLY A 17 -2.81 -6.28 15.96
C GLY A 17 -2.60 -4.77 16.00
N VAL A 18 -1.42 -4.27 15.61
CA VAL A 18 -1.17 -2.83 15.49
C VAL A 18 -1.68 -2.26 14.18
N LYS A 19 -1.93 -0.94 14.19
CA LYS A 19 -2.22 -0.20 12.97
C LYS A 19 -0.94 -0.15 12.12
N GLY A 20 -1.02 -0.64 10.89
CA GLY A 20 0.10 -0.57 9.94
C GLY A 20 0.61 0.86 9.73
N LEU A 21 1.86 0.99 9.32
CA LEU A 21 2.47 2.27 9.00
C LEU A 21 1.79 2.93 7.79
N PRO A 22 1.63 4.27 7.81
CA PRO A 22 1.18 5.01 6.63
C PRO A 22 2.25 4.94 5.55
N LEU A 23 1.85 4.58 4.33
CA LEU A 23 2.72 4.49 3.15
C LEU A 23 2.22 5.47 2.09
N HIS A 24 3.14 6.01 1.28
CA HIS A 24 2.82 6.88 0.15
C HIS A 24 3.38 6.30 -1.15
N ILE A 25 2.64 6.48 -2.25
CA ILE A 25 3.23 6.48 -3.59
C ILE A 25 3.61 7.92 -3.89
N GLN A 26 4.87 8.17 -4.21
CA GLN A 26 5.37 9.49 -4.61
C GLN A 26 5.82 9.45 -6.07
N ILE A 27 5.49 10.49 -6.83
CA ILE A 27 5.93 10.68 -8.21
C ILE A 27 6.66 12.01 -8.29
N ASP A 28 7.94 11.94 -8.62
CA ASP A 28 8.78 13.10 -8.91
C ASP A 28 8.89 13.23 -10.43
N THR A 29 8.64 14.43 -10.97
CA THR A 29 8.74 14.73 -12.40
C THR A 29 9.87 15.73 -12.63
N TYR A 30 10.79 15.38 -13.52
CA TYR A 30 11.97 16.15 -13.89
C TYR A 30 11.87 16.59 -15.35
N ASP A 31 12.48 17.72 -15.67
CA ASP A 31 12.67 18.19 -17.05
C ASP A 31 14.15 17.99 -17.42
N GLU A 32 14.40 17.33 -18.54
CA GLU A 32 15.76 17.05 -19.02
C GLU A 32 16.52 18.32 -19.44
N ASN A 33 15.80 19.41 -19.72
CA ASN A 33 16.39 20.69 -20.14
C ASN A 33 16.76 21.61 -18.96
N ASP A 34 16.40 21.25 -17.73
CA ASP A 34 16.65 22.02 -16.52
C ASP A 34 17.50 21.22 -15.52
N ASN A 35 17.68 21.74 -14.31
CA ASN A 35 18.38 21.06 -13.24
C ASN A 35 17.71 19.72 -12.88
N THR A 36 18.44 18.62 -13.06
CA THR A 36 17.97 17.26 -12.79
C THR A 36 18.12 16.84 -11.31
N ASP A 37 18.74 17.67 -10.46
CA ASP A 37 18.88 17.38 -9.03
C ASP A 37 17.57 17.59 -8.24
N VAL A 38 16.65 18.41 -8.74
CA VAL A 38 15.40 18.78 -8.06
C VAL A 38 14.23 18.64 -9.05
N PRO A 39 13.17 17.89 -8.72
CA PRO A 39 12.01 17.76 -9.60
C PRO A 39 11.26 19.09 -9.68
N PHE A 40 10.69 19.42 -10.85
CA PHE A 40 9.84 20.60 -10.99
C PHE A 40 8.42 20.36 -10.44
N HIS A 41 8.03 19.09 -10.29
CA HIS A 41 6.76 18.70 -9.71
C HIS A 41 6.90 17.42 -8.89
N ARG A 42 6.26 17.41 -7.71
CA ARG A 42 6.17 16.24 -6.84
C ARG A 42 4.74 16.03 -6.36
N GLY A 43 4.20 14.86 -6.65
CA GLY A 43 2.89 14.42 -6.17
C GLY A 43 2.99 13.23 -5.21
N TYR A 44 2.08 13.10 -4.25
CA TYR A 44 1.94 11.91 -3.43
C TYR A 44 0.49 11.42 -3.29
N CYS A 45 0.32 10.12 -3.11
CA CYS A 45 -0.95 9.50 -2.79
C CYS A 45 -0.78 8.56 -1.59
N GLN A 46 -1.64 8.70 -0.57
CA GLN A 46 -1.60 7.82 0.60
C GLN A 46 -2.18 6.46 0.26
N ILE A 47 -1.45 5.40 0.61
CA ILE A 47 -1.88 4.03 0.37
C ILE A 47 -1.87 3.21 1.66
N LYS A 48 -2.69 2.18 1.64
CA LYS A 48 -2.68 1.12 2.65
C LYS A 48 -2.74 -0.21 1.94
N VAL A 49 -1.72 -1.04 2.16
CA VAL A 49 -1.56 -2.32 1.48
C VAL A 49 -2.03 -3.43 2.40
N PHE A 50 -2.84 -4.31 1.85
CA PHE A 50 -3.46 -5.43 2.55
C PHE A 50 -3.13 -6.73 1.83
N CYS A 51 -3.06 -7.83 2.57
CA CYS A 51 -3.01 -9.16 1.96
C CYS A 51 -4.36 -9.57 1.38
N ASP A 52 -4.31 -10.42 0.35
CA ASP A 52 -5.48 -11.02 -0.31
C ASP A 52 -6.52 -9.95 -0.72
N LYS A 53 -7.81 -10.27 -0.53
CA LYS A 53 -8.93 -9.34 -0.69
C LYS A 53 -9.12 -8.38 0.49
N GLY A 54 -8.06 -8.10 1.27
CA GLY A 54 -8.14 -7.30 2.49
C GLY A 54 -8.63 -5.86 2.26
N ALA A 55 -8.22 -5.22 1.17
CA ALA A 55 -8.71 -3.89 0.77
C ALA A 55 -10.23 -3.90 0.52
N ASN A 56 -10.72 -4.90 -0.23
CA ASN A 56 -12.16 -5.08 -0.48
C ASN A 56 -12.96 -5.29 0.81
N ARG A 57 -12.44 -6.13 1.73
CA ARG A 57 -13.08 -6.33 3.05
C ARG A 57 -13.13 -5.04 3.85
N LYS A 58 -12.06 -4.23 3.81
CA LYS A 58 -11.98 -2.96 4.53
C LYS A 58 -12.98 -1.93 3.98
N MET A 59 -13.03 -1.76 2.67
CA MET A 59 -13.99 -0.87 1.99
C MET A 59 -15.43 -1.25 2.35
N LEU A 60 -15.78 -2.53 2.26
CA LEU A 60 -17.12 -3.02 2.61
C LEU A 60 -17.48 -2.73 4.07
N HIS A 61 -16.54 -2.91 5.01
CA HIS A 61 -16.76 -2.61 6.42
C HIS A 61 -16.95 -1.11 6.68
N GLU A 62 -16.23 -0.25 5.97
CA GLU A 62 -16.39 1.20 6.04
C GLU A 62 -17.73 1.64 5.46
N THR A 63 -18.14 1.14 4.29
CA THR A 63 -19.46 1.40 3.69
C THR A 63 -20.60 1.01 4.65
N ARG A 64 -20.56 -0.19 5.23
CA ARG A 64 -21.58 -0.65 6.20
C ARG A 64 -21.62 0.22 7.46
N ARG A 65 -20.46 0.67 7.95
CA ARG A 65 -20.36 1.57 9.11
C ARG A 65 -21.01 2.92 8.80
N ASP A 66 -20.76 3.45 7.62
CA ASP A 66 -21.30 4.73 7.17
C ASP A 66 -22.82 4.68 6.97
N GLU A 67 -23.35 3.60 6.39
CA GLU A 67 -24.80 3.36 6.26
C GLU A 67 -25.49 3.35 7.62
N LYS A 68 -24.91 2.64 8.61
CA LYS A 68 -25.44 2.58 9.97
C LYS A 68 -25.43 3.95 10.65
N ARG A 69 -24.38 4.75 10.46
CA ARG A 69 -24.29 6.13 10.98
C ARG A 69 -25.37 7.02 10.37
N ARG A 70 -25.58 6.92 9.05
CA ARG A 70 -26.62 7.67 8.31
C ARG A 70 -28.02 7.36 8.83
N LEU A 71 -28.34 6.07 9.06
CA LEU A 71 -29.63 5.64 9.63
C LEU A 71 -29.89 6.19 11.04
N GLN A 72 -28.83 6.48 11.82
CA GLN A 72 -28.94 7.03 13.17
C GLN A 72 -29.00 8.57 13.19
N GLY A 73 -29.10 9.23 12.03
CA GLY A 73 -29.13 10.70 11.94
C GLY A 73 -27.83 11.38 12.39
N ARG A 74 -26.74 10.62 12.58
CA ARG A 74 -25.43 11.17 12.94
C ARG A 74 -24.74 11.69 11.69
N LYS A 75 -24.51 13.01 11.64
CA LYS A 75 -23.69 13.65 10.59
C LYS A 75 -22.26 13.12 10.65
N LYS A 76 -21.63 12.97 9.48
CA LYS A 76 -20.19 12.69 9.38
C LYS A 76 -19.45 13.86 10.04
N SER A 77 -18.47 13.57 10.90
CA SER A 77 -17.59 14.61 11.45
C SER A 77 -16.72 15.17 10.32
N ASP A 78 -16.64 16.49 10.21
CA ASP A 78 -15.74 17.16 9.28
C ASP A 78 -14.31 16.66 9.50
N GLY A 79 -13.66 16.20 8.43
CA GLY A 79 -12.27 15.72 8.45
C GLY A 79 -12.07 14.22 8.65
N GLU A 80 -13.14 13.43 8.82
CA GLU A 80 -13.03 11.97 8.83
C GLU A 80 -13.34 11.42 7.42
N TYR A 81 -12.27 11.04 6.71
CA TYR A 81 -12.26 10.34 5.42
C TYR A 81 -12.49 11.21 4.17
N HIS A 82 -11.62 11.02 3.18
CA HIS A 82 -11.86 11.50 1.82
C HIS A 82 -13.20 10.97 1.34
N GLU A 83 -13.94 11.81 0.62
CA GLU A 83 -15.18 11.36 0.00
C GLU A 83 -14.89 10.17 -0.91
N PRO A 84 -15.75 9.13 -0.94
CA PRO A 84 -15.55 8.00 -1.83
C PRO A 84 -15.34 8.48 -3.26
N CYS A 85 -14.20 8.15 -3.85
CA CYS A 85 -13.85 8.53 -5.21
C CYS A 85 -13.48 7.28 -6.01
N GLU A 86 -13.79 7.29 -7.30
CA GLU A 86 -13.39 6.22 -8.22
C GLU A 86 -11.89 6.29 -8.57
N ARG A 87 -11.31 7.49 -8.46
CA ARG A 87 -9.90 7.76 -8.73
C ARG A 87 -9.34 8.63 -7.62
N SER A 88 -8.22 8.21 -7.06
CA SER A 88 -7.45 9.03 -6.12
C SER A 88 -6.53 9.96 -6.90
N GLU A 89 -6.56 11.24 -6.56
CA GLU A 89 -5.63 12.24 -7.09
C GLU A 89 -4.35 12.29 -6.26
N PHE A 90 -3.25 12.66 -6.90
CA PHE A 90 -1.99 12.91 -6.20
C PHE A 90 -2.01 14.33 -5.65
N TYR A 91 -1.73 14.46 -4.36
CA TYR A 91 -1.58 15.76 -3.70
C TYR A 91 -0.22 16.34 -4.01
N HIS A 92 -0.17 17.64 -4.28
CA HIS A 92 1.08 18.36 -4.53
C HIS A 92 1.92 18.47 -3.25
N MET A 93 3.23 18.19 -3.34
CA MET A 93 4.19 18.44 -2.26
C MET A 93 4.90 19.77 -2.51
N SER A 94 4.87 20.66 -1.51
CA SER A 94 5.57 21.95 -1.59
C SER A 94 7.10 21.83 -1.52
N ASP A 95 7.61 20.82 -0.81
CA ASP A 95 9.05 20.58 -0.68
C ASP A 95 9.56 19.65 -1.78
N LEU A 96 10.24 20.24 -2.75
CA LEU A 96 10.89 19.56 -3.87
C LEU A 96 12.36 19.23 -3.56
N THR A 97 12.96 19.90 -2.57
CA THR A 97 14.39 19.80 -2.27
C THR A 97 14.75 18.54 -1.47
N LYS A 98 13.80 18.03 -0.67
CA LYS A 98 14.00 16.78 0.06
C LYS A 98 14.16 15.60 -0.89
N ARG A 99 15.29 14.90 -0.80
CA ARG A 99 15.52 13.66 -1.58
C ARG A 99 14.69 12.49 -1.01
N ALA A 100 14.19 11.65 -1.91
CA ALA A 100 13.53 10.41 -1.52
C ALA A 100 14.55 9.46 -0.88
N ALA A 101 14.17 8.80 0.22
CA ALA A 101 14.98 7.74 0.80
C ALA A 101 14.85 6.50 -0.09
N LEU A 102 15.90 6.20 -0.86
CA LEU A 102 15.95 5.01 -1.71
C LEU A 102 16.52 3.84 -0.91
N PHE A 103 15.75 2.76 -0.83
CA PHE A 103 16.26 1.48 -0.36
C PHE A 103 16.93 0.76 -1.54
N ILE A 104 18.24 0.58 -1.45
CA ILE A 104 19.01 -0.25 -2.38
C ILE A 104 19.21 -1.58 -1.68
N GLY A 105 18.44 -2.60 -2.10
CA GLY A 105 18.58 -3.95 -1.58
C GLY A 105 19.89 -4.59 -2.03
N PRO A 106 20.48 -5.50 -1.24
CA PRO A 106 21.62 -6.29 -1.69
C PRO A 106 21.20 -7.22 -2.84
N ASP A 107 22.12 -7.52 -3.75
CA ASP A 107 21.87 -8.28 -5.01
C ASP A 107 21.17 -9.64 -4.77
N GLU A 108 21.36 -10.24 -3.61
CA GLU A 108 20.76 -11.53 -3.20
C GLU A 108 19.23 -11.50 -3.02
N TYR A 109 18.62 -10.31 -2.88
CA TYR A 109 17.16 -10.18 -2.78
C TYR A 109 16.49 -10.23 -4.15
N ASP A 110 17.15 -9.76 -5.21
CA ASP A 110 16.54 -9.58 -6.53
C ASP A 110 16.23 -10.93 -7.21
N SER A 111 17.13 -11.91 -7.08
CA SER A 111 16.95 -13.24 -7.69
C SER A 111 15.75 -14.01 -7.13
N ARG A 112 15.50 -13.93 -5.81
CA ARG A 112 14.39 -14.64 -5.15
C ARG A 112 13.02 -14.06 -5.50
N TYR A 113 12.95 -12.75 -5.78
CA TYR A 113 11.72 -12.06 -6.15
C TYR A 113 11.35 -12.27 -7.63
N LEU A 114 12.34 -12.30 -8.52
CA LEU A 114 12.10 -12.59 -9.93
C LEU A 114 11.62 -14.04 -10.14
N GLU A 115 12.22 -14.99 -9.41
CA GLU A 115 11.85 -16.41 -9.50
C GLU A 115 10.44 -16.68 -8.93
N SER A 116 10.07 -16.02 -7.83
CA SER A 116 8.74 -16.17 -7.22
C SER A 116 7.61 -15.50 -8.01
N SER A 117 7.91 -14.48 -8.83
CA SER A 117 6.91 -13.80 -9.66
C SER A 117 6.65 -14.50 -11.00
N LEU A 118 7.62 -15.27 -11.50
CA LEU A 118 7.48 -16.11 -12.69
C LEU A 118 6.86 -17.49 -12.40
N ALA A 119 6.86 -17.94 -11.14
CA ALA A 119 6.34 -19.23 -10.71
C ALA A 119 4.81 -19.25 -10.46
N PHE A 120 4.03 -18.34 -11.06
CA PHE A 120 2.56 -18.40 -10.98
C PHE A 120 2.03 -19.56 -11.81
N ASP A 121 2.02 -20.76 -11.23
CA ASP A 121 1.44 -21.98 -11.80
C ASP A 121 -0.04 -22.08 -11.39
N PRO A 122 -1.01 -21.89 -12.33
CA PRO A 122 -2.44 -21.97 -12.05
C PRO A 122 -2.91 -23.36 -11.60
N LEU A 123 -2.08 -24.41 -11.74
CA LEU A 123 -2.43 -25.77 -11.33
C LEU A 123 -2.14 -26.07 -9.85
N SER A 124 -1.37 -25.22 -9.17
CA SER A 124 -1.02 -25.39 -7.76
C SER A 124 -2.19 -25.16 -6.78
N GLU A 125 -3.31 -24.59 -7.24
CA GLU A 125 -4.49 -24.29 -6.42
C GLU A 125 -5.34 -25.53 -6.07
N LEU A 126 -5.10 -26.68 -6.72
CA LEU A 126 -5.83 -27.94 -6.49
C LEU A 126 -5.13 -28.92 -5.54
N GLU A 127 -3.90 -28.64 -5.11
CA GLU A 127 -3.16 -29.49 -4.18
C GLU A 127 -3.52 -29.12 -2.72
N PRO A 128 -4.05 -30.05 -1.91
CA PRO A 128 -4.32 -29.79 -0.51
C PRO A 128 -3.01 -29.62 0.26
N VAL A 129 -2.65 -28.37 0.57
CA VAL A 129 -1.46 -28.05 1.37
C VAL A 129 -1.67 -28.49 2.82
N ALA A 130 -0.97 -29.56 3.24
CA ALA A 130 -0.91 -29.98 4.63
C ALA A 130 -0.28 -28.87 5.49
N LYS A 131 -1.09 -28.30 6.41
CA LYS A 131 -0.61 -27.32 7.38
C LYS A 131 0.37 -27.99 8.35
N ARG A 132 1.67 -27.70 8.22
CA ARG A 132 2.64 -28.05 9.26
C ARG A 132 2.29 -27.26 10.53
N PRO A 133 2.22 -27.91 11.71
CA PRO A 133 2.03 -27.18 12.95
C PRO A 133 3.21 -26.24 13.18
N ARG A 134 2.92 -24.94 13.41
CA ARG A 134 3.97 -24.00 13.84
C ARG A 134 4.39 -24.39 15.25
N ALA A 135 5.68 -24.71 15.42
CA ALA A 135 6.27 -24.82 16.74
C ALA A 135 6.08 -23.48 17.46
N SER A 136 5.44 -23.53 18.62
CA SER A 136 5.35 -22.40 19.53
C SER A 136 6.72 -22.18 20.16
N GLU A 137 7.45 -21.14 19.77
CA GLU A 137 8.58 -20.66 20.57
C GLU A 137 8.01 -19.90 21.78
N ARG A 138 8.42 -20.36 22.97
CA ARG A 138 8.10 -19.79 24.28
C ARG A 138 9.06 -18.67 24.62
#